data_AF-U7UPM3-F1
#
_entry.id   AF-U7UPM3-F1
#
_cell.length_a   1.000
_cell.length_b   1.000
_cell.length_c   1.000
_cell.angle_alpha   90.00
_cell.angle_beta   90.00
_cell.angle_gamma   90.00
#
_symmetry.space_group_name_H-M   'P 1'
#
loop_
_entity.id
_entity.type
_entity.pdbx_description
1 polymer ?
#
loop_
_entity_poly.entity_id
_entity_poly.type
_entity_poly.pdbx_seq_one_letter_code
_entity_poly.pdbx_strand_id
1 'polypeptide(L)'
;MTKEDLKEIGLTDEQIAKVIEDYGKNYVSKSQFNEKNEEAKRLKGEIETSRKEIDNLKKANKDNDELTAQIEQLKEDAKQRDKEYDAEMNALKVDSAIERALMGAHVKNTKAVKALLDLQDAKLSDDGTIRGLTEQLNAIKESDSYLFESESKQNGISGTTPGTGTAVANPTITKEAFNKMTYSERSALFNSDREAYDALSKGE
;
A
#
# COMPACT_ATOMS: atom_id res chain seq x y z
N MET A 1 4.24 7.86 16.36
CA MET A 1 5.69 8.04 16.57
C MET A 1 6.10 9.29 15.84
N THR A 2 6.97 10.09 16.44
CA THR A 2 7.58 11.28 15.83
C THR A 2 8.82 10.90 15.03
N LYS A 3 9.37 11.84 14.25
CA LYS A 3 10.62 11.63 13.52
C LYS A 3 11.77 11.33 14.50
N GLU A 4 11.73 11.94 15.66
CA GLU A 4 12.69 11.80 16.76
C GLU A 4 12.60 10.41 17.40
N ASP A 5 11.39 9.90 17.64
CA ASP A 5 11.18 8.54 18.14
C ASP A 5 11.77 7.49 17.18
N LEU A 6 11.65 7.73 15.86
CA LEU A 6 12.19 6.84 14.82
C LEU A 6 13.73 6.88 14.75
N LYS A 7 14.36 8.02 15.07
CA LYS A 7 15.83 8.13 15.19
C LYS A 7 16.34 7.40 16.42
N GLU A 8 15.62 7.50 17.53
CA GLU A 8 16.00 6.88 18.81
C GLU A 8 16.00 5.34 18.73
N ILE A 9 15.11 4.75 17.92
CA ILE A 9 15.12 3.30 17.64
C ILE A 9 16.12 2.88 16.55
N GLY A 10 16.99 3.80 16.10
CA GLY A 10 18.13 3.51 15.23
C GLY A 10 17.86 3.50 13.73
N LEU A 11 16.74 4.05 13.24
CA LEU A 11 16.51 4.18 11.80
C LEU A 11 17.40 5.29 11.18
N THR A 12 17.86 5.06 9.96
CA THR A 12 18.58 6.07 9.18
C THR A 12 17.62 7.15 8.67
N ASP A 13 18.12 8.36 8.39
CA ASP A 13 17.30 9.47 7.88
C ASP A 13 16.52 9.08 6.60
N GLU A 14 17.07 8.20 5.78
CA GLU A 14 16.45 7.68 4.55
C GLU A 14 15.30 6.70 4.84
N GLN A 15 15.46 5.81 5.84
CA GLN A 15 14.39 4.91 6.29
C GLN A 15 13.26 5.70 6.96
N ILE A 16 13.61 6.73 7.74
CA ILE A 16 12.64 7.62 8.39
C ILE A 16 11.82 8.39 7.36
N ALA A 17 12.45 8.91 6.31
CA ALA A 17 11.74 9.58 5.23
C ALA A 17 10.71 8.63 4.57
N LYS A 18 11.12 7.38 4.31
CA LYS A 18 10.25 6.35 3.74
C LYS A 18 9.09 5.96 4.67
N VAL A 19 9.35 5.84 5.97
CA VAL A 19 8.32 5.55 6.98
C VAL A 19 7.33 6.70 7.12
N ILE A 20 7.79 7.95 7.13
CA ILE A 20 6.90 9.12 7.20
C ILE A 20 6.03 9.22 5.95
N GLU A 21 6.61 8.97 4.77
CA GLU A 21 5.87 8.95 3.52
C GLU A 21 4.80 7.84 3.50
N ASP A 22 5.15 6.62 3.94
CA ASP A 22 4.22 5.50 4.03
C ASP A 22 3.13 5.75 5.09
N TYR A 23 3.52 6.29 6.25
CA TYR A 23 2.60 6.62 7.33
C TYR A 23 1.57 7.67 6.90
N GLY A 24 1.99 8.69 6.14
CA GLY A 24 1.09 9.70 5.59
C GLY A 24 0.14 9.19 4.50
N LYS A 25 0.49 8.09 3.82
CA LYS A 25 -0.33 7.50 2.75
C LYS A 25 -1.27 6.40 3.25
N ASN A 26 -0.83 5.59 4.20
CA ASN A 26 -1.48 4.34 4.58
C ASN A 26 -2.01 4.31 6.02
N TYR A 27 -1.65 5.28 6.86
CA TYR A 27 -2.04 5.29 8.27
C TYR A 27 -2.71 6.58 8.72
N VAL A 28 -3.74 6.44 9.55
CA VAL A 28 -4.38 7.55 10.26
C VAL A 28 -3.98 7.47 11.72
N SER A 29 -3.59 8.59 12.33
CA SER A 29 -3.25 8.58 13.75
C SER A 29 -4.47 8.25 14.61
N LYS A 30 -4.27 7.57 15.74
CA LYS A 30 -5.35 7.26 16.69
C LYS A 30 -6.13 8.51 17.13
N SER A 31 -5.43 9.64 17.29
CA SER A 31 -6.07 10.92 17.65
C SER A 31 -7.03 11.38 16.56
N GLN A 32 -6.59 11.43 15.30
CA GLN A 32 -7.43 11.85 14.18
C GLN A 32 -8.60 10.89 13.95
N PHE A 33 -8.35 9.58 14.09
CA PHE A 33 -9.41 8.58 14.03
C PHE A 33 -10.46 8.79 15.12
N ASN A 34 -10.03 8.99 16.38
CA ASN A 34 -10.94 9.22 17.49
C ASN A 34 -11.75 10.51 17.31
N GLU A 35 -11.09 11.59 16.88
CA GLU A 35 -11.75 12.88 16.59
C GLU A 35 -12.86 12.71 15.54
N LYS A 36 -12.52 12.09 14.39
CA LYS A 36 -13.50 11.84 13.32
C LYS A 36 -14.60 10.88 13.74
N ASN A 37 -14.30 9.89 14.58
CA ASN A 37 -15.29 8.95 15.10
C ASN A 37 -16.27 9.64 16.07
N GLU A 38 -15.80 10.50 16.97
CA GLU A 38 -16.66 11.26 17.86
C GLU A 38 -17.48 12.32 17.09
N GLU A 39 -16.90 12.98 16.09
CA GLU A 39 -17.63 13.85 15.17
C GLU A 39 -18.75 13.09 14.45
N ALA A 40 -18.46 11.90 13.92
CA ALA A 40 -19.44 11.05 13.27
C ALA A 40 -20.57 10.60 14.21
N LYS A 41 -20.26 10.26 15.47
CA LYS A 41 -21.27 9.94 16.48
C LYS A 41 -22.17 11.13 16.80
N ARG A 42 -21.58 12.32 16.98
CA ARG A 42 -22.33 13.56 17.23
C ARG A 42 -23.28 13.87 16.08
N LEU A 43 -22.79 13.83 14.84
CA LEU A 43 -23.61 14.07 13.64
C LEU A 43 -24.75 13.05 13.51
N LYS A 44 -24.51 11.77 13.81
CA LYS A 44 -25.58 10.75 13.85
C LYS A 44 -26.66 11.09 14.87
N GLY A 45 -26.27 11.53 16.07
CA GLY A 45 -27.22 11.98 17.10
C GLY A 45 -28.02 13.22 16.69
N GLU A 46 -27.40 14.17 15.99
CA GLU A 46 -28.08 15.37 15.45
C GLU A 46 -29.08 15.01 14.34
N ILE A 47 -28.76 14.04 13.48
CA ILE A 47 -29.68 13.51 12.46
C ILE A 47 -30.90 12.87 13.12
N GLU A 48 -30.72 12.05 14.15
CA GLU A 48 -31.85 11.44 14.88
C GLU A 48 -32.72 12.48 15.58
N THR A 49 -32.10 13.51 16.18
CA THR A 49 -32.81 14.61 16.83
C THR A 49 -33.63 15.40 15.81
N SER A 50 -33.02 15.76 14.68
CA SER A 50 -33.70 16.46 13.58
C SER A 50 -34.88 15.65 13.03
N ARG A 51 -34.73 14.34 12.87
CA ARG A 51 -35.84 13.46 12.43
C ARG A 51 -37.01 13.48 13.41
N LYS A 52 -36.74 13.43 14.72
CA LYS A 52 -37.78 13.55 15.77
C LYS A 52 -38.45 14.92 15.75
N GLU A 53 -37.71 16.00 15.53
CA GLU A 53 -38.26 17.35 15.42
C GLU A 53 -39.17 17.48 14.19
N ILE A 54 -38.77 16.93 13.05
CA ILE A 54 -39.60 16.87 11.83
C ILE A 54 -40.89 16.07 12.10
N ASP A 55 -40.81 14.94 12.82
CA ASP A 55 -42.00 14.19 13.24
C ASP A 55 -42.94 15.03 14.12
N ASN A 56 -42.40 15.80 15.06
CA ASN A 56 -43.17 16.66 15.93
C ASN A 56 -43.80 17.83 15.18
N LEU A 57 -43.07 18.46 14.26
CA LEU A 57 -43.59 19.52 13.38
C LEU A 57 -44.72 19.01 12.50
N LYS A 58 -44.62 17.78 11.98
CA LYS A 58 -45.70 17.13 11.22
C LYS A 58 -46.96 16.99 12.08
N LYS A 59 -46.82 16.51 13.32
CA LYS A 59 -47.95 16.33 14.24
C LYS A 59 -48.58 17.67 14.65
N ALA A 60 -47.77 18.70 14.86
CA ALA A 60 -48.23 20.03 15.24
C ALA A 60 -48.95 20.76 14.11
N ASN A 61 -48.65 20.43 12.85
CA ASN A 61 -49.24 21.06 11.65
C ASN A 61 -50.18 20.12 10.89
N LYS A 62 -50.72 19.09 11.55
CA LYS A 62 -51.57 18.06 10.93
C LYS A 62 -52.81 18.60 10.19
N ASP A 63 -53.28 19.79 10.56
CA ASP A 63 -54.46 20.44 9.99
C ASP A 63 -54.09 21.37 8.81
N ASN A 64 -52.81 21.44 8.46
CA ASN A 64 -52.30 22.12 7.27
C ASN A 64 -51.80 21.07 6.26
N ASP A 65 -52.65 20.74 5.29
CA ASP A 65 -52.40 19.70 4.30
C ASP A 65 -51.15 19.99 3.44
N GLU A 66 -50.93 21.26 3.07
CA GLU A 66 -49.78 21.66 2.24
C GLU A 66 -48.45 21.48 2.99
N LEU A 67 -48.37 21.97 4.23
CA LEU A 67 -47.17 21.78 5.07
C LEU A 67 -46.94 20.30 5.41
N THR A 68 -48.00 19.55 5.66
CA THR A 68 -47.91 18.11 5.93
C THR A 68 -47.35 17.34 4.73
N ALA A 69 -47.78 17.71 3.51
CA ALA A 69 -47.26 17.12 2.28
C ALA A 69 -45.77 17.45 2.05
N GLN A 70 -45.37 18.71 2.25
CA GLN A 70 -43.95 19.11 2.15
C GLN A 70 -43.07 18.38 3.16
N ILE A 71 -43.53 18.22 4.39
CA ILE A 71 -42.80 17.47 5.43
C ILE A 71 -42.63 16.00 5.03
N GLU A 72 -43.66 15.39 4.43
CA GLU A 72 -43.55 14.00 3.99
C GLU A 72 -42.59 13.84 2.81
N GLN A 73 -42.63 14.76 1.84
CA GLN A 73 -41.66 14.78 0.74
C GLN A 73 -40.22 14.90 1.26
N LEU A 74 -39.97 15.83 2.19
CA LEU A 74 -38.64 16.02 2.78
C LEU A 74 -38.13 14.76 3.50
N LYS A 75 -39.02 14.00 4.14
CA LYS A 75 -38.65 12.72 4.76
C LYS A 75 -38.32 11.65 3.75
N GLU A 76 -39.08 11.55 2.67
CA GLU A 76 -38.81 10.56 1.63
C GLU A 76 -37.50 10.88 0.90
N ASP A 77 -37.28 12.15 0.57
CA ASP A 77 -36.02 12.62 -0.01
C ASP A 77 -34.82 12.33 0.92
N ALA A 78 -34.98 12.49 2.24
CA ALA A 78 -33.94 12.15 3.20
C ALA A 78 -33.64 10.64 3.21
N LYS A 79 -34.66 9.79 3.22
CA LYS A 79 -34.48 8.33 3.14
C LYS A 79 -33.83 7.91 1.83
N GLN A 80 -34.19 8.57 0.72
CA GLN A 80 -33.61 8.28 -0.59
C GLN A 80 -32.13 8.65 -0.62
N ARG A 81 -31.76 9.84 -0.08
CA ARG A 81 -30.35 10.22 0.09
C ARG A 81 -29.57 9.25 0.97
N ASP A 82 -30.17 8.76 2.06
CA ASP A 82 -29.52 7.77 2.93
C ASP A 82 -29.21 6.48 2.15
N LYS A 83 -30.17 5.97 1.35
CA LYS A 83 -29.98 4.78 0.52
C LYS A 83 -28.92 4.99 -0.56
N GLU A 84 -28.93 6.14 -1.23
CA GLU A 84 -27.95 6.49 -2.27
C GLU A 84 -26.54 6.58 -1.68
N TYR A 85 -26.39 7.21 -0.51
CA TYR A 85 -25.12 7.29 0.18
C TYR A 85 -24.61 5.91 0.61
N ASP A 86 -25.47 5.06 1.17
CA ASP A 86 -25.10 3.70 1.55
C ASP A 86 -24.68 2.88 0.32
N ALA A 87 -25.36 3.06 -0.82
CA ALA A 87 -25.00 2.41 -2.08
C ALA A 87 -23.65 2.90 -2.62
N GLU A 88 -23.42 4.22 -2.65
CA GLU A 88 -22.17 4.83 -3.09
C GLU A 88 -20.99 4.42 -2.20
N MET A 89 -21.19 4.42 -0.88
CA MET A 89 -20.18 3.99 0.09
C MET A 89 -19.82 2.51 -0.09
N ASN A 90 -20.81 1.65 -0.32
CA ASN A 90 -20.55 0.24 -0.62
C ASN A 90 -19.81 0.07 -1.95
N ALA A 91 -20.21 0.81 -2.99
CA ALA A 91 -19.52 0.80 -4.28
C ALA A 91 -18.06 1.24 -4.12
N LEU A 92 -17.78 2.31 -3.38
CA LEU A 92 -16.43 2.79 -3.10
C LEU A 92 -15.58 1.77 -2.34
N LYS A 93 -16.16 1.10 -1.33
CA LYS A 93 -15.46 0.05 -0.56
C LYS A 93 -15.10 -1.15 -1.42
N VAL A 94 -16.06 -1.61 -2.24
CA VAL A 94 -15.84 -2.69 -3.21
C VAL A 94 -14.76 -2.27 -4.19
N ASP A 95 -14.85 -1.08 -4.76
CA ASP A 95 -13.88 -0.56 -5.73
C ASP A 95 -12.46 -0.50 -5.14
N SER A 96 -12.34 0.05 -3.94
CA SER A 96 -11.07 0.12 -3.21
C SER A 96 -10.49 -1.28 -2.91
N ALA A 97 -11.35 -2.26 -2.62
CA ALA A 97 -10.90 -3.64 -2.40
C ALA A 97 -10.43 -4.31 -3.69
N ILE A 98 -11.11 -4.05 -4.81
CA ILE A 98 -10.68 -4.50 -6.14
C ILE A 98 -9.32 -3.89 -6.48
N GLU A 99 -9.16 -2.57 -6.31
CA GLU A 99 -7.90 -1.89 -6.59
C GLU A 99 -6.74 -2.44 -5.75
N ARG A 100 -6.95 -2.64 -4.44
CA ARG A 100 -5.94 -3.27 -3.57
C ARG A 100 -5.56 -4.67 -4.05
N ALA A 101 -6.53 -5.50 -4.44
CA ALA A 101 -6.27 -6.84 -4.94
C ALA A 101 -5.50 -6.82 -6.27
N LEU A 102 -5.86 -5.92 -7.19
CA LEU A 102 -5.16 -5.73 -8.47
C LEU A 102 -3.72 -5.25 -8.27
N MET A 103 -3.50 -4.33 -7.33
CA MET A 103 -2.16 -3.88 -6.94
C MET A 103 -1.35 -5.02 -6.33
N GLY A 104 -1.93 -5.79 -5.40
CA GLY A 104 -1.27 -6.94 -4.79
C GLY A 104 -0.97 -8.08 -5.77
N ALA A 105 -1.75 -8.19 -6.85
CA ALA A 105 -1.49 -9.13 -7.94
C ALA A 105 -0.46 -8.62 -8.97
N HIS A 106 0.12 -7.42 -8.78
CA HIS A 106 1.09 -6.82 -9.69
C HIS A 106 0.57 -6.69 -11.13
N VAL A 107 -0.66 -6.22 -11.28
CA VAL A 107 -1.29 -6.01 -12.59
C VAL A 107 -0.67 -4.78 -13.28
N LYS A 108 -0.22 -4.93 -14.54
CA LYS A 108 0.31 -3.82 -15.36
C LYS A 108 -0.75 -2.81 -15.77
N ASN A 109 -1.96 -3.28 -16.06
CA ASN A 109 -3.10 -2.45 -16.47
C ASN A 109 -4.34 -2.83 -15.66
N THR A 110 -4.54 -2.14 -14.54
CA THR A 110 -5.66 -2.37 -13.62
C THR A 110 -7.01 -2.22 -14.31
N LYS A 111 -7.15 -1.27 -15.24
CA LYS A 111 -8.39 -1.06 -16.01
C LYS A 111 -8.73 -2.25 -16.91
N ALA A 112 -7.72 -2.83 -17.57
CA ALA A 112 -7.93 -3.98 -18.46
C ALA A 112 -8.32 -5.23 -17.66
N VAL A 113 -7.58 -5.55 -16.59
CA VAL A 113 -7.91 -6.73 -15.76
C VAL A 113 -9.24 -6.54 -15.04
N LYS A 114 -9.56 -5.32 -14.58
CA LYS A 114 -10.87 -5.02 -13.98
C LYS A 114 -12.04 -5.28 -14.93
N ALA A 115 -11.86 -5.08 -16.23
CA ALA A 115 -12.89 -5.38 -17.23
C ALA A 115 -13.06 -6.89 -17.50
N LEU A 116 -12.07 -7.71 -17.13
CA LEU A 116 -12.11 -9.17 -17.24
C LEU A 116 -12.67 -9.85 -15.98
N LEU A 117 -12.78 -9.11 -14.87
CA LEU A 117 -13.34 -9.60 -13.62
C LEU A 117 -14.87 -9.61 -13.67
N ASP A 118 -15.46 -10.65 -13.10
CA ASP A 118 -16.91 -10.69 -12.86
C ASP A 118 -17.22 -9.99 -11.54
N LEU A 119 -17.66 -8.74 -11.67
CA LEU A 119 -17.95 -7.84 -10.55
C LEU A 119 -19.45 -7.73 -10.24
N GLN A 120 -20.33 -8.44 -10.97
CA GLN A 120 -21.78 -8.28 -10.84
C GLN A 120 -22.30 -8.64 -9.44
N ASP A 121 -21.62 -9.55 -8.74
CA ASP A 121 -21.92 -9.97 -7.38
C ASP A 121 -20.74 -9.72 -6.40
N ALA A 122 -19.86 -8.77 -6.72
CA ALA A 122 -18.70 -8.46 -5.88
C ALA A 122 -19.16 -7.95 -4.49
N LYS A 123 -19.13 -8.84 -3.51
CA LYS A 123 -19.45 -8.55 -2.10
C LYS A 123 -18.18 -8.53 -1.27
N LEU A 124 -18.06 -7.47 -0.47
CA LEU A 124 -17.04 -7.39 0.57
C LEU A 124 -17.32 -8.48 1.61
N SER A 125 -16.31 -9.27 1.92
CA SER A 125 -16.31 -10.22 3.04
C SER A 125 -15.93 -9.49 4.33
N ASP A 126 -16.12 -10.15 5.48
CA ASP A 126 -15.85 -9.57 6.81
C ASP A 126 -14.37 -9.18 7.01
N ASP A 127 -13.46 -9.78 6.25
CA ASP A 127 -12.03 -9.49 6.22
C ASP A 127 -11.64 -8.32 5.29
N GLY A 128 -12.62 -7.71 4.61
CA GLY A 128 -12.39 -6.60 3.67
C GLY A 128 -11.91 -7.03 2.28
N THR A 129 -11.93 -8.33 1.98
CA THR A 129 -11.64 -8.90 0.65
C THR A 129 -12.91 -9.17 -0.14
N ILE A 130 -12.80 -9.38 -1.45
CA ILE A 130 -13.93 -9.80 -2.28
C ILE A 130 -13.81 -11.30 -2.52
N ARG A 131 -14.85 -12.04 -2.15
CA ARG A 131 -14.87 -13.49 -2.28
C ARG A 131 -14.77 -13.89 -3.76
N GLY A 132 -13.90 -14.85 -4.09
CA GLY A 132 -13.73 -15.31 -5.46
C GLY A 132 -12.81 -14.43 -6.32
N LEU A 133 -12.43 -13.25 -5.83
CA LEU A 133 -11.60 -12.31 -6.59
C LEU A 133 -10.18 -12.86 -6.82
N THR A 134 -9.60 -13.50 -5.80
CA THR A 134 -8.28 -14.12 -5.89
C THR A 134 -8.25 -15.24 -6.93
N GLU A 135 -9.28 -16.10 -6.93
CA GLU A 135 -9.44 -17.19 -7.88
C GLU A 135 -9.60 -16.67 -9.31
N GLN A 136 -10.40 -15.62 -9.51
CA GLN A 136 -10.53 -14.96 -10.80
C GLN A 136 -9.20 -14.35 -11.27
N LEU A 137 -8.47 -13.68 -10.39
CA LEU A 137 -7.16 -13.10 -10.73
C LEU A 137 -6.14 -14.17 -11.11
N ASN A 138 -6.13 -15.31 -10.43
CA ASN A 138 -5.25 -16.43 -10.79
C ASN A 138 -5.62 -17.03 -12.15
N ALA A 139 -6.91 -17.20 -12.45
CA ALA A 139 -7.36 -17.68 -13.76
C ALA A 139 -6.99 -16.71 -14.90
N ILE A 140 -7.08 -15.39 -14.67
CA ILE A 140 -6.65 -14.37 -15.63
C ILE A 140 -5.11 -14.36 -15.74
N LYS A 141 -4.38 -14.62 -14.66
CA LYS A 141 -2.90 -14.74 -14.70
C LYS A 141 -2.45 -15.94 -15.54
N GLU A 142 -3.20 -17.04 -15.51
CA GLU A 142 -2.93 -18.24 -16.33
C GLU A 142 -3.27 -18.03 -17.82
N SER A 143 -4.41 -17.39 -18.11
CA SER A 143 -4.89 -17.15 -19.49
C SER A 143 -4.21 -15.97 -20.18
N ASP A 144 -4.08 -14.84 -19.46
CA ASP A 144 -3.60 -13.54 -19.94
C ASP A 144 -2.39 -13.04 -19.14
N SER A 145 -1.38 -13.90 -18.97
CA SER A 145 -0.16 -13.60 -18.19
C SER A 145 0.55 -12.29 -18.57
N TYR A 146 0.38 -11.80 -19.81
CA TYR A 146 0.94 -10.54 -20.28
C TYR A 146 0.40 -9.31 -19.54
N LEU A 147 -0.81 -9.40 -18.96
CA LEU A 147 -1.45 -8.33 -18.18
C LEU A 147 -0.84 -8.16 -16.78
N PHE A 148 -0.08 -9.15 -16.33
CA PHE A 148 0.60 -9.14 -15.04
C PHE A 148 2.07 -8.81 -15.24
N GLU A 149 2.67 -8.18 -14.24
CA GLU A 149 4.11 -8.13 -14.14
C GLU A 149 4.61 -9.57 -14.06
N SER A 150 5.55 -9.90 -14.94
CA SER A 150 6.34 -11.10 -14.73
C SER A 150 6.91 -10.98 -13.33
N GLU A 151 6.79 -12.04 -12.52
CA GLU A 151 7.64 -12.19 -11.36
C GLU A 151 9.05 -12.18 -11.92
N SER A 152 9.64 -10.98 -12.00
CA SER A 152 11.05 -10.85 -12.06
C SER A 152 11.45 -11.51 -10.76
N LYS A 153 11.90 -12.77 -10.86
CA LYS A 153 13.12 -13.14 -10.17
C LYS A 153 13.96 -11.88 -10.31
N GLN A 154 14.20 -11.20 -9.20
CA GLN A 154 15.32 -10.30 -9.15
C GLN A 154 16.48 -11.20 -9.53
N ASN A 155 16.76 -11.31 -10.83
CA ASN A 155 18.11 -11.50 -11.30
C ASN A 155 18.73 -10.26 -10.71
N GLY A 156 19.29 -10.42 -9.50
CA GLY A 156 19.99 -9.36 -8.83
C GLY A 156 20.90 -8.82 -9.90
N ILE A 157 20.63 -7.60 -10.34
CA ILE A 157 21.67 -6.84 -10.98
C ILE A 157 22.59 -6.60 -9.78
N SER A 158 23.52 -7.53 -9.55
CA SER A 158 24.72 -7.26 -8.81
C SER A 158 25.27 -6.05 -9.54
N GLY A 159 25.08 -4.87 -8.95
CA GLY A 159 25.56 -3.64 -9.50
C GLY A 159 27.05 -3.85 -9.77
N THR A 160 27.42 -3.89 -11.03
CA THR A 160 28.79 -3.59 -11.39
C THR A 160 28.95 -2.13 -11.02
N THR A 161 29.53 -1.88 -9.85
CA THR A 161 30.20 -0.62 -9.56
C THR A 161 31.03 -0.26 -10.82
N PRO A 162 30.80 0.89 -11.47
CA PRO A 162 31.63 1.29 -12.60
C PRO A 162 33.06 1.44 -12.06
N GLY A 163 33.91 0.46 -12.35
CA GLY A 163 35.28 0.41 -11.82
C GLY A 163 35.70 -0.89 -11.12
N THR A 164 34.83 -1.89 -10.96
CA THR A 164 35.25 -3.19 -10.41
C THR A 164 34.62 -4.35 -11.17
N GLY A 165 35.42 -5.00 -12.01
CA GLY A 165 35.07 -6.25 -12.66
C GLY A 165 34.73 -7.33 -11.63
N THR A 166 33.63 -8.03 -11.90
CA THR A 166 33.16 -9.22 -11.20
C THR A 166 34.29 -10.18 -10.84
N ALA A 167 34.31 -10.57 -9.57
CA ALA A 167 35.09 -11.66 -9.02
C ALA A 167 34.86 -12.94 -9.85
N VAL A 168 35.88 -13.28 -10.65
CA VAL A 168 36.09 -14.64 -11.13
C VAL A 168 36.93 -15.33 -10.05
N ALA A 169 36.45 -16.48 -9.60
CA ALA A 169 37.11 -17.51 -8.79
C ALA A 169 38.56 -17.24 -8.40
N ASN A 170 38.84 -17.23 -7.08
CA ASN A 170 40.17 -17.25 -6.45
C ASN A 170 41.28 -17.76 -7.39
N PRO A 171 42.06 -16.86 -8.03
CA PRO A 171 43.33 -17.27 -8.60
C PRO A 171 44.31 -17.24 -7.43
N THR A 172 44.78 -18.39 -6.98
CA THR A 172 45.87 -18.47 -6.01
C THR A 172 47.08 -17.75 -6.61
N ILE A 173 47.32 -16.51 -6.20
CA ILE A 173 48.43 -15.69 -6.71
C ILE A 173 49.72 -16.31 -6.21
N THR A 174 50.59 -16.72 -7.12
CA THR A 174 51.89 -17.31 -6.76
C THR A 174 52.84 -16.23 -6.24
N LYS A 175 53.81 -16.60 -5.39
CA LYS A 175 54.79 -15.66 -4.80
C LYS A 175 55.62 -14.92 -5.88
N GLU A 176 55.90 -15.58 -7.00
CA GLU A 176 56.57 -14.98 -8.16
C GLU A 176 55.70 -13.93 -8.86
N ALA A 177 54.40 -14.17 -8.97
CA ALA A 177 53.46 -13.18 -9.51
C ALA A 177 53.33 -11.98 -8.56
N PHE A 178 53.24 -12.22 -7.25
CA PHE A 178 53.24 -11.17 -6.23
C PHE A 178 54.49 -10.29 -6.29
N ASN A 179 55.67 -10.88 -6.51
CA ASN A 179 56.92 -10.12 -6.60
C ASN A 179 57.02 -9.23 -7.85
N LYS A 180 56.27 -9.55 -8.91
CA LYS A 180 56.20 -8.75 -10.14
C LYS A 180 55.09 -7.70 -10.12
N MET A 181 54.21 -7.74 -9.13
CA MET A 181 53.15 -6.74 -8.98
C MET A 181 53.71 -5.37 -8.61
N THR A 182 53.12 -4.34 -9.21
CA THR A 182 53.36 -2.95 -8.88
C THR A 182 52.87 -2.63 -7.46
N TYR A 183 53.35 -1.53 -6.89
CA TYR A 183 52.92 -1.07 -5.57
C TYR A 183 51.39 -0.89 -5.48
N SER A 184 50.77 -0.38 -6.55
CA SER A 184 49.31 -0.17 -6.59
C SER A 184 48.53 -1.48 -6.54
N GLU A 185 49.00 -2.51 -7.24
CA GLU A 185 48.37 -3.84 -7.26
C GLU A 185 48.55 -4.57 -5.92
N ARG A 186 49.70 -4.40 -5.28
CA ARG A 186 49.96 -4.91 -3.93
C ARG A 186 49.07 -4.25 -2.87
N SER A 187 48.85 -2.93 -2.98
CA SER A 187 47.93 -2.21 -2.10
C SER A 187 46.48 -2.62 -2.31
N ALA A 188 46.07 -2.87 -3.56
CA ALA A 188 44.75 -3.43 -3.85
C ALA A 188 44.56 -4.81 -3.19
N LEU A 189 45.57 -5.69 -3.29
CA LEU A 189 45.54 -6.99 -2.64
C LEU A 189 45.45 -6.89 -1.11
N PHE A 190 46.22 -5.98 -0.48
CA PHE A 190 46.13 -5.73 0.96
C PHE A 190 44.71 -5.33 1.41
N ASN A 191 44.00 -4.55 0.58
CA ASN A 191 42.65 -4.07 0.90
C ASN A 191 41.55 -5.11 0.57
N SER A 192 41.76 -5.96 -0.44
CA SER A 192 40.78 -6.98 -0.84
C SER A 192 40.94 -8.31 -0.10
N ASP A 193 42.18 -8.70 0.21
CA ASP A 193 42.52 -9.97 0.86
C ASP A 193 43.83 -9.82 1.67
N ARG A 194 43.65 -9.40 2.93
CA ARG A 194 44.76 -9.15 3.86
C ARG A 194 45.54 -10.41 4.21
N GLU A 195 44.87 -11.56 4.31
CA GLU A 195 45.52 -12.84 4.66
C GLU A 195 46.42 -13.32 3.51
N ALA A 196 45.96 -13.21 2.25
CA ALA A 196 46.79 -13.54 1.09
C ALA A 196 48.00 -12.61 0.96
N TYR A 197 47.82 -11.31 1.20
CA TYR A 197 48.93 -10.35 1.21
C TYR A 197 49.98 -10.67 2.28
N ASP A 198 49.56 -10.97 3.51
CA ASP A 198 50.46 -11.28 4.62
C ASP A 198 51.19 -12.61 4.42
N ALA A 199 50.54 -13.60 3.78
CA ALA A 199 51.14 -14.89 3.44
C ALA A 199 52.21 -14.77 2.33
N LEU A 200 52.00 -13.88 1.35
CA LEU A 200 52.90 -13.69 0.21
C LEU A 200 54.03 -12.69 0.51
N SER A 201 53.84 -11.76 1.44
CA SER A 201 54.83 -10.75 1.83
C SER A 201 55.86 -11.25 2.86
N LYS A 202 55.54 -12.29 3.64
CA LYS A 202 56.50 -12.94 4.53
C LYS A 202 57.46 -13.81 3.71
N GLY A 203 58.70 -13.33 3.54
CA GLY A 203 59.81 -14.15 3.06
C GLY A 203 60.10 -15.29 4.05
N GLU A 204 60.46 -16.46 3.53
CA GLU A 204 61.46 -17.27 4.24
C GLU A 204 62.83 -16.66 3.95
#